data_AF-D3S8C6-F1
#
_entry.id   AF-D3S8C6-F1
#
_cell.length_a   1.000
_cell.length_b   1.000
_cell.length_c   1.000
_cell.angle_alpha   90.00
_cell.angle_beta   90.00
_cell.angle_gamma   90.00
#
_symmetry.space_group_name_H-M   'P 1'
#
loop_
_entity.id
_entity.type
_entity.pdbx_description
1 polymer ?
#
loop_
_entity_poly.entity_id
_entity_poly.type
_entity_poly.pdbx_seq_one_letter_code
_entity_poly.pdbx_strand_id
1 'polypeptide(L)'
;MEKPLKSILKSFFEELIKKAFETKSIYEKNPDSYNNGLLFGYYIILDTFRDEAISFGFDVEELYLNVDFEKELMGAIEEEIPNFPKTEIDDESLLSYLRDCFMILEDYVDDYLDEDEFSRGVLDAFKGTVVLFESLGEKYKIINYLNLNSIKQKIGDSLDIREINPTKIICVGLNYIDHAKELNMEIPEYPIIFLKPTSAIIYNEDYIIKPKISKRVDYEVELAIVIGKKCRNVKKDEADDYIMGYTILNDVTARDLQQKDGQWTRAKSFDTFCPIGPRIVKDIDPMNLDIECRVNGEIKQKSNTKNMIFDVYELVEFVSSIMTLYPGDIISTGTPPGVGELKAGDVVECEIEGIGVLRNYVRDEE
;
A
#
# COMPACT_ATOMS: atom_id res chain seq x y z
N MET A 1 -40.46 -1.04 2.30
CA MET A 1 -39.20 -0.70 2.98
C MET A 1 -38.22 -1.82 2.67
N GLU A 2 -37.08 -1.49 2.08
CA GLU A 2 -36.06 -2.47 1.77
C GLU A 2 -35.45 -3.03 3.06
N LYS A 3 -35.14 -4.33 3.12
CA LYS A 3 -34.54 -4.94 4.31
C LYS A 3 -33.14 -4.35 4.54
N PRO A 4 -32.69 -4.15 5.79
CA PRO A 4 -31.38 -3.56 6.09
C PRO A 4 -30.23 -4.22 5.33
N LEU A 5 -30.20 -5.55 5.24
CA LEU A 5 -29.13 -6.31 4.58
C LEU A 5 -29.12 -6.13 3.05
N LYS A 6 -30.29 -5.97 2.42
CA LYS A 6 -30.39 -5.68 0.98
C LYS A 6 -29.89 -4.27 0.65
N SER A 7 -30.17 -3.29 1.52
CA SER A 7 -29.61 -1.93 1.37
C SER A 7 -28.09 -1.92 1.56
N ILE A 8 -27.54 -2.80 2.39
CA ILE A 8 -26.09 -2.93 2.60
C ILE A 8 -25.41 -3.48 1.35
N LEU A 9 -25.95 -4.56 0.78
CA LEU A 9 -25.44 -5.12 -0.48
C LEU A 9 -25.55 -4.14 -1.64
N LYS A 10 -26.63 -3.36 -1.70
CA LYS A 10 -26.75 -2.27 -2.67
C LYS A 10 -25.60 -1.27 -2.56
N SER A 11 -25.32 -0.77 -1.36
CA SER A 11 -24.20 0.14 -1.14
C SER A 11 -22.84 -0.50 -1.43
N PHE A 12 -22.70 -1.81 -1.21
CA PHE A 12 -21.50 -2.55 -1.59
C PHE A 12 -21.30 -2.55 -3.11
N PHE A 13 -22.34 -2.94 -3.88
CA PHE A 13 -22.26 -2.97 -5.34
C PHE A 13 -22.00 -1.58 -5.93
N GLU A 14 -22.64 -0.55 -5.41
CA GLU A 14 -22.42 0.84 -5.84
C GLU A 14 -20.94 1.26 -5.69
N GLU A 15 -20.29 0.92 -4.55
CA GLU A 15 -18.87 1.28 -4.33
C GLU A 15 -17.90 0.38 -5.14
N LEU A 16 -18.20 -0.91 -5.27
CA LEU A 16 -17.39 -1.83 -6.07
C LEU A 16 -17.38 -1.43 -7.55
N ILE A 17 -18.54 -1.07 -8.10
CA ILE A 17 -18.67 -0.61 -9.49
C ILE A 17 -17.92 0.70 -9.70
N LYS A 18 -18.02 1.63 -8.75
CA LYS A 18 -17.26 2.88 -8.79
C LYS A 18 -15.75 2.63 -8.83
N LYS A 19 -15.22 1.74 -7.98
CA LYS A 19 -13.80 1.33 -8.00
C LYS A 19 -13.39 0.71 -9.33
N ALA A 20 -14.24 -0.14 -9.93
CA ALA A 20 -13.98 -0.71 -11.24
C ALA A 20 -13.93 0.35 -12.37
N PHE A 21 -14.82 1.35 -12.33
CA PHE A 21 -14.80 2.46 -13.28
C PHE A 21 -13.56 3.36 -13.14
N GLU A 22 -13.16 3.66 -11.90
CA GLU A 22 -11.94 4.41 -11.62
C GLU A 22 -10.71 3.66 -12.17
N THR A 23 -10.63 2.35 -11.91
CA THR A 23 -9.58 1.45 -12.41
C THR A 23 -9.54 1.43 -13.93
N LYS A 24 -10.70 1.33 -14.60
CA LYS A 24 -10.78 1.42 -16.07
C LYS A 24 -10.20 2.73 -16.59
N SER A 25 -10.55 3.86 -15.98
CA SER A 25 -10.02 5.16 -16.40
C SER A 25 -8.50 5.26 -16.21
N ILE A 26 -7.95 4.60 -15.18
CA ILE A 26 -6.51 4.51 -14.96
C ILE A 26 -5.86 3.68 -16.07
N TYR A 27 -6.39 2.48 -16.34
CA TYR A 27 -5.90 1.60 -17.40
C TYR A 27 -5.91 2.28 -18.78
N GLU A 28 -7.00 2.97 -19.14
CA GLU A 28 -7.10 3.69 -20.42
C GLU A 28 -6.04 4.79 -20.58
N LYS A 29 -5.57 5.38 -19.47
CA LYS A 29 -4.51 6.40 -19.48
C LYS A 29 -3.11 5.81 -19.42
N ASN A 30 -2.96 4.66 -18.78
CA ASN A 30 -1.69 3.99 -18.57
C ASN A 30 -1.85 2.46 -18.69
N PRO A 31 -1.91 1.91 -19.91
CA PRO A 31 -2.07 0.48 -20.12
C PRO A 31 -0.74 -0.23 -19.82
N ASP A 32 -0.70 -0.97 -18.72
CA ASP A 32 0.42 -1.83 -18.33
C ASP A 32 -0.11 -3.17 -17.76
N SER A 33 0.79 -4.12 -17.52
CA SER A 33 0.44 -5.48 -17.08
C SER A 33 -0.31 -5.45 -15.75
N TYR A 34 0.09 -4.56 -14.84
CA TYR A 34 -0.52 -4.42 -13.52
C TYR A 34 -1.93 -3.83 -13.59
N ASN A 35 -2.13 -2.72 -14.31
CA ASN A 35 -3.44 -2.08 -14.46
C ASN A 35 -4.41 -2.98 -15.24
N ASN A 36 -3.91 -3.79 -16.17
CA ASN A 36 -4.70 -4.83 -16.83
C ASN A 36 -5.15 -5.91 -15.84
N GLY A 37 -4.23 -6.41 -15.00
CA GLY A 37 -4.55 -7.35 -13.93
C GLY A 37 -5.56 -6.79 -12.93
N LEU A 38 -5.38 -5.53 -12.50
CA LEU A 38 -6.28 -4.84 -11.58
C LEU A 38 -7.70 -4.73 -12.14
N LEU A 39 -7.80 -4.33 -13.41
CA LEU A 39 -9.08 -4.25 -14.10
C LEU A 39 -9.75 -5.62 -14.26
N PHE A 40 -8.97 -6.65 -14.59
CA PHE A 40 -9.43 -8.03 -14.71
C PHE A 40 -9.88 -8.62 -13.37
N GLY A 41 -9.18 -8.33 -12.27
CA GLY A 41 -9.59 -8.74 -10.93
C GLY A 41 -10.96 -8.15 -10.55
N TYR A 42 -11.19 -6.87 -10.79
CA TYR A 42 -12.52 -6.27 -10.56
C TYR A 42 -13.60 -6.87 -11.46
N TYR A 43 -13.26 -7.29 -12.68
CA TYR A 43 -14.18 -8.02 -13.55
C TYR A 43 -14.57 -9.37 -12.94
N ILE A 44 -13.61 -10.21 -12.51
CA ILE A 44 -13.89 -11.49 -11.84
C ILE A 44 -14.82 -11.29 -10.64
N ILE A 45 -14.53 -10.30 -9.82
CA ILE A 45 -15.30 -10.00 -8.61
C ILE A 45 -16.72 -9.60 -8.97
N LEU A 46 -16.88 -8.65 -9.89
CA LEU A 46 -18.19 -8.20 -10.34
C LEU A 46 -19.01 -9.31 -11.00
N ASP A 47 -18.38 -10.15 -11.82
CA ASP A 47 -19.03 -11.28 -12.49
C ASP A 47 -19.49 -12.34 -11.47
N THR A 48 -18.67 -12.64 -10.46
CA THR A 48 -19.02 -13.55 -9.35
C THR A 48 -20.28 -13.10 -8.61
N PHE A 49 -20.55 -11.79 -8.53
CA PHE A 49 -21.76 -11.25 -7.91
C PHE A 49 -22.91 -10.94 -8.89
N ARG A 50 -22.69 -11.07 -10.20
CA ARG A 50 -23.57 -10.59 -11.27
C ARG A 50 -24.91 -11.30 -11.31
N ASP A 51 -24.90 -12.64 -11.35
CA ASP A 51 -26.13 -13.44 -11.51
C ASP A 51 -27.09 -13.27 -10.34
N GLU A 52 -26.55 -13.15 -9.13
CA GLU A 52 -27.38 -12.89 -7.96
C GLU A 52 -27.85 -11.44 -7.88
N ALA A 53 -27.04 -10.45 -8.28
CA ALA A 53 -27.48 -9.07 -8.36
C ALA A 53 -28.69 -8.93 -9.31
N ILE A 54 -28.68 -9.63 -10.45
CA ILE A 54 -29.84 -9.75 -11.36
C ILE A 54 -31.03 -10.37 -10.63
N SER A 55 -30.81 -11.45 -9.88
CA SER A 55 -31.85 -12.14 -9.12
C SER A 55 -32.51 -11.25 -8.04
N PHE A 56 -31.79 -10.24 -7.52
CA PHE A 56 -32.28 -9.29 -6.51
C PHE A 56 -32.96 -8.05 -7.08
N GLY A 57 -33.09 -7.95 -8.40
CA GLY A 57 -33.77 -6.85 -9.09
C GLY A 57 -32.90 -5.60 -9.26
N PHE A 58 -31.58 -5.76 -9.19
CA PHE A 58 -30.67 -4.71 -9.66
C PHE A 58 -30.69 -4.69 -11.20
N ASP A 59 -30.68 -3.48 -11.78
CA ASP A 59 -30.52 -3.33 -13.23
C ASP A 59 -29.04 -3.48 -13.58
N VAL A 60 -28.64 -4.73 -13.76
CA VAL A 60 -27.27 -5.12 -14.08
C VAL A 60 -26.93 -4.75 -15.52
N GLU A 61 -27.90 -4.50 -16.40
CA GLU A 61 -27.58 -3.90 -17.70
C GLU A 61 -27.16 -2.44 -17.52
N GLU A 62 -27.90 -1.62 -16.77
CA GLU A 62 -27.53 -0.21 -16.51
C GLU A 62 -26.19 -0.07 -15.72
N LEU A 63 -25.88 -1.02 -14.84
CA LEU A 63 -24.66 -1.03 -14.02
C LEU A 63 -23.39 -1.47 -14.78
N TYR A 64 -23.52 -2.29 -15.83
CA TYR A 64 -22.40 -2.93 -16.53
C TYR A 64 -22.27 -2.48 -18.01
N LEU A 65 -23.22 -1.69 -18.53
CA LEU A 65 -23.33 -1.24 -19.93
C LEU A 65 -22.13 -0.45 -20.49
N ASN A 66 -21.21 0.02 -19.64
CA ASN A 66 -20.02 0.77 -20.08
C ASN A 66 -18.73 -0.04 -20.00
N VAL A 67 -18.80 -1.33 -19.71
CA VAL A 67 -17.63 -2.20 -19.70
C VAL A 67 -17.85 -3.38 -20.64
N ASP A 68 -17.62 -3.11 -21.93
CA ASP A 68 -17.54 -4.09 -23.02
C ASP A 68 -16.27 -4.96 -22.84
N PHE A 69 -16.17 -5.67 -21.71
CA PHE A 69 -15.06 -6.57 -21.38
C PHE A 69 -15.06 -7.82 -22.26
N GLU A 70 -16.23 -8.28 -22.67
CA GLU A 70 -16.40 -9.51 -23.45
C GLU A 70 -15.64 -9.48 -24.78
N LYS A 71 -15.52 -8.32 -25.43
CA LYS A 71 -14.90 -8.23 -26.76
C LYS A 71 -13.38 -8.19 -26.77
N GLU A 72 -12.74 -7.77 -25.69
CA GLU A 72 -11.27 -7.73 -25.62
C GLU A 72 -10.68 -8.93 -24.85
N LEU A 73 -11.46 -9.60 -23.99
CA LEU A 73 -10.98 -10.68 -23.14
C LEU A 73 -11.43 -12.10 -23.53
N MET A 74 -12.49 -12.28 -24.31
CA MET A 74 -12.98 -13.63 -24.67
C MET A 74 -12.15 -14.31 -25.78
N GLY A 75 -10.93 -14.65 -25.41
CA GLY A 75 -10.17 -15.74 -26.03
C GLY A 75 -10.03 -16.97 -25.14
N ALA A 76 -10.53 -16.98 -23.89
CA ALA A 76 -10.03 -17.92 -22.88
C ALA A 76 -11.02 -18.67 -21.95
N ILE A 77 -12.33 -18.43 -21.93
CA ILE A 77 -13.19 -19.14 -20.96
C ILE A 77 -14.52 -19.58 -21.60
N GLU A 78 -14.65 -20.90 -21.83
CA GLU A 78 -15.90 -21.61 -22.13
C GLU A 78 -16.21 -22.57 -20.97
N GLU A 79 -16.82 -22.12 -19.87
CA GLU A 79 -17.47 -23.04 -18.90
C GLU A 79 -18.78 -22.46 -18.33
N GLU A 80 -19.74 -23.35 -18.09
CA GLU A 80 -21.15 -23.07 -17.79
C GLU A 80 -21.39 -22.52 -16.37
N ILE A 81 -22.08 -21.39 -16.29
CA ILE A 81 -22.53 -20.75 -15.05
C ILE A 81 -23.73 -21.52 -14.43
N PRO A 82 -23.72 -21.85 -13.12
CA PRO A 82 -24.85 -22.49 -12.44
C PRO A 82 -26.07 -21.56 -12.26
N ASN A 83 -27.27 -22.11 -12.39
CA ASN A 83 -28.52 -21.34 -12.33
C ASN A 83 -29.16 -21.40 -10.92
N PHE A 84 -29.38 -20.26 -10.27
CA PHE A 84 -29.92 -20.18 -8.90
C PHE A 84 -31.41 -19.76 -8.81
N PRO A 85 -32.16 -20.26 -7.81
CA PRO A 85 -33.61 -20.08 -7.72
C PRO A 85 -34.05 -18.72 -7.15
N LYS A 86 -35.11 -18.14 -7.75
CA LYS A 86 -35.77 -16.91 -7.27
C LYS A 86 -36.63 -17.16 -6.03
N THR A 87 -36.31 -16.55 -4.89
CA THR A 87 -37.23 -16.45 -3.73
C THR A 87 -37.07 -15.14 -2.93
N GLU A 88 -38.13 -14.72 -2.23
CA GLU A 88 -38.06 -13.64 -1.23
C GLU A 88 -37.16 -14.07 -0.06
N ILE A 89 -36.16 -13.26 0.24
CA ILE A 89 -35.06 -13.62 1.14
C ILE A 89 -35.33 -13.22 2.58
N ASP A 90 -35.06 -14.14 3.52
CA ASP A 90 -34.76 -13.91 4.93
C ASP A 90 -33.25 -13.71 5.18
N ASP A 91 -32.87 -13.22 6.36
CA ASP A 91 -31.47 -12.86 6.63
C ASP A 91 -30.50 -14.07 6.56
N GLU A 92 -30.98 -15.31 6.72
CA GLU A 92 -30.17 -16.53 6.62
C GLU A 92 -29.77 -16.85 5.17
N SER A 93 -30.70 -16.71 4.22
CA SER A 93 -30.45 -17.00 2.80
C SER A 93 -29.40 -16.05 2.21
N LEU A 94 -29.39 -14.79 2.63
CA LEU A 94 -28.44 -13.78 2.14
C LEU A 94 -27.02 -13.97 2.70
N LEU A 95 -26.92 -14.50 3.93
CA LEU A 95 -25.65 -14.85 4.54
C LEU A 95 -25.04 -16.11 3.91
N SER A 96 -25.87 -17.08 3.52
CA SER A 96 -25.42 -18.22 2.73
C SER A 96 -24.85 -17.77 1.38
N TYR A 97 -25.58 -16.90 0.68
CA TYR A 97 -25.13 -16.31 -0.58
C TYR A 97 -23.74 -15.66 -0.49
N LEU A 98 -23.54 -14.79 0.51
CA LEU A 98 -22.25 -14.13 0.69
C LEU A 98 -21.13 -15.14 0.91
N ARG A 99 -21.38 -16.23 1.65
CA ARG A 99 -20.38 -17.29 1.85
C ARG A 99 -20.02 -17.99 0.54
N ASP A 100 -21.02 -18.32 -0.28
CA ASP A 100 -20.81 -19.01 -1.55
C ASP A 100 -20.01 -18.15 -2.53
N CYS A 101 -20.32 -16.85 -2.64
CA CYS A 101 -19.51 -15.92 -3.43
C CYS A 101 -18.06 -15.84 -2.93
N PHE A 102 -17.85 -15.77 -1.61
CA PHE A 102 -16.48 -15.72 -1.08
C PHE A 102 -15.70 -17.01 -1.34
N MET A 103 -16.35 -18.17 -1.33
CA MET A 103 -15.69 -19.42 -1.72
C MET A 103 -15.23 -19.38 -3.19
N ILE A 104 -16.07 -18.89 -4.10
CA ILE A 104 -15.71 -18.73 -5.51
C ILE A 104 -14.54 -17.75 -5.68
N LEU A 105 -14.59 -16.60 -4.99
CA LEU A 105 -13.50 -15.64 -4.99
C LEU A 105 -12.19 -16.22 -4.42
N GLU A 106 -12.30 -17.10 -3.42
CA GLU A 106 -11.15 -17.78 -2.83
C GLU A 106 -10.48 -18.74 -3.82
N ASP A 107 -11.26 -19.46 -4.63
CA ASP A 107 -10.75 -20.33 -5.69
C ASP A 107 -10.05 -19.52 -6.78
N TYR A 108 -10.64 -18.39 -7.19
CA TYR A 108 -9.97 -17.49 -8.15
C TYR A 108 -8.65 -16.93 -7.64
N VAL A 109 -8.54 -16.61 -6.34
CA VAL A 109 -7.29 -16.11 -5.76
C VAL A 109 -6.16 -17.13 -5.93
N ASP A 110 -6.43 -18.43 -5.81
CA ASP A 110 -5.42 -19.48 -5.95
C ASP A 110 -4.77 -19.49 -7.35
N ASP A 111 -5.52 -19.09 -8.38
CA ASP A 111 -5.05 -19.04 -9.76
C ASP A 111 -4.09 -17.87 -10.04
N TYR A 112 -4.01 -16.87 -9.16
CA TYR A 112 -3.21 -15.64 -9.34
C TYR A 112 -2.22 -15.38 -8.21
N LEU A 113 -1.77 -16.42 -7.49
CA LEU A 113 -0.75 -16.28 -6.44
C LEU A 113 0.67 -16.05 -6.96
N ASP A 114 0.87 -16.03 -8.27
CA ASP A 114 2.17 -15.77 -8.89
C ASP A 114 2.64 -14.31 -8.67
N GLU A 115 3.95 -14.10 -8.59
CA GLU A 115 4.54 -12.79 -8.32
C GLU A 115 4.66 -11.90 -9.57
N ASP A 116 4.07 -12.25 -10.71
CA ASP A 116 4.11 -11.39 -11.90
C ASP A 116 3.21 -10.16 -11.77
N GLU A 117 3.47 -9.13 -12.58
CA GLU A 117 2.75 -7.84 -12.48
C GLU A 117 1.24 -7.99 -12.71
N PHE A 118 0.80 -8.89 -13.59
CA PHE A 118 -0.62 -9.09 -13.84
C PHE A 118 -1.30 -9.73 -12.64
N SER A 119 -0.75 -10.83 -12.14
CA SER A 119 -1.26 -11.53 -10.96
C SER A 119 -1.32 -10.60 -9.73
N ARG A 120 -0.30 -9.74 -9.52
CA ARG A 120 -0.34 -8.71 -8.47
C ARG A 120 -1.51 -7.75 -8.63
N GLY A 121 -1.75 -7.26 -9.85
CA GLY A 121 -2.90 -6.40 -10.14
C GLY A 121 -4.22 -7.10 -9.79
N VAL A 122 -4.38 -8.36 -10.19
CA VAL A 122 -5.56 -9.17 -9.86
C VAL A 122 -5.72 -9.24 -8.34
N LEU A 123 -4.69 -9.70 -7.61
CA LEU A 123 -4.73 -9.83 -6.15
C LEU A 123 -5.05 -8.51 -5.45
N ASP A 124 -4.55 -7.37 -5.93
CA ASP A 124 -4.84 -6.06 -5.33
C ASP A 124 -6.31 -5.63 -5.52
N ALA A 125 -6.97 -6.04 -6.61
CA ALA A 125 -8.42 -5.89 -6.75
C ALA A 125 -9.19 -6.70 -5.70
N PHE A 126 -8.76 -7.94 -5.44
CA PHE A 126 -9.33 -8.79 -4.39
C PHE A 126 -9.10 -8.18 -2.99
N LYS A 127 -7.90 -7.66 -2.71
CA LYS A 127 -7.60 -6.96 -1.44
C LYS A 127 -8.48 -5.74 -1.23
N GLY A 128 -8.58 -4.87 -2.24
CA GLY A 128 -9.44 -3.68 -2.17
C GLY A 128 -10.91 -4.05 -1.93
N THR A 129 -11.36 -5.18 -2.48
CA THR A 129 -12.71 -5.72 -2.25
C THR A 129 -12.88 -6.25 -0.83
N VAL A 130 -11.89 -6.99 -0.30
CA VAL A 130 -11.90 -7.43 1.10
C VAL A 130 -11.98 -6.24 2.05
N VAL A 131 -11.16 -5.20 1.86
CA VAL A 131 -11.20 -3.97 2.69
C VAL A 131 -12.57 -3.29 2.64
N LEU A 132 -13.18 -3.22 1.46
CA LEU A 132 -14.54 -2.69 1.29
C LEU A 132 -15.56 -3.51 2.09
N PHE A 133 -15.48 -4.84 2.03
CA PHE A 133 -16.33 -5.74 2.80
C PHE A 133 -16.12 -5.62 4.30
N GLU A 134 -14.90 -5.38 4.76
CA GLU A 134 -14.62 -5.15 6.19
C GLU A 134 -15.24 -3.86 6.68
N SER A 135 -15.01 -2.75 5.97
CA SER A 135 -15.54 -1.44 6.34
C SER A 135 -17.07 -1.45 6.43
N LEU A 136 -17.74 -2.05 5.44
CA LEU A 136 -19.19 -2.21 5.47
C LEU A 136 -19.62 -3.25 6.52
N GLY A 137 -18.88 -4.35 6.65
CA GLY A 137 -19.12 -5.40 7.62
C GLY A 137 -19.10 -4.90 9.06
N GLU A 138 -18.15 -4.04 9.42
CA GLU A 138 -18.06 -3.38 10.72
C GLU A 138 -19.19 -2.37 10.90
N LYS A 139 -19.36 -1.47 9.92
CA LYS A 139 -20.41 -0.42 9.93
C LYS A 139 -21.80 -1.01 10.18
N TYR A 140 -22.07 -2.18 9.62
CA TYR A 140 -23.36 -2.84 9.70
C TYR A 140 -23.40 -4.07 10.61
N LYS A 141 -22.30 -4.35 11.33
CA LYS A 141 -22.17 -5.48 12.29
C LYS A 141 -22.43 -6.86 11.68
N ILE A 142 -22.07 -7.04 10.41
CA ILE A 142 -22.16 -8.33 9.70
C ILE A 142 -20.81 -9.02 9.49
N ILE A 143 -19.71 -8.42 9.99
CA ILE A 143 -18.34 -8.92 9.77
C ILE A 143 -18.14 -10.39 10.17
N ASN A 144 -18.78 -10.84 11.25
CA ASN A 144 -18.68 -12.21 11.75
C ASN A 144 -19.30 -13.26 10.82
N TYR A 145 -20.02 -12.83 9.78
CA TYR A 145 -20.64 -13.72 8.80
C TYR A 145 -19.87 -13.78 7.48
N LEU A 146 -18.90 -12.88 7.26
CA LEU A 146 -18.05 -12.84 6.08
C LEU A 146 -16.78 -13.64 6.39
N ASN A 147 -16.54 -14.75 5.69
CA ASN A 147 -15.33 -15.55 5.87
C ASN A 147 -14.13 -14.90 5.15
N LEU A 148 -13.78 -13.67 5.53
CA LEU A 148 -12.72 -12.89 4.89
C LEU A 148 -11.32 -13.40 5.26
N ASN A 149 -11.20 -14.14 6.36
CA ASN A 149 -9.91 -14.61 6.88
C ASN A 149 -9.22 -15.62 5.96
N SER A 150 -9.94 -16.48 5.25
CA SER A 150 -9.32 -17.43 4.31
C SER A 150 -8.73 -16.70 3.11
N ILE A 151 -9.49 -15.79 2.50
CA ILE A 151 -9.04 -14.97 1.37
C ILE A 151 -7.85 -14.10 1.80
N LYS A 152 -7.90 -13.47 2.99
CA LYS A 152 -6.77 -12.69 3.55
C LYS A 152 -5.48 -13.48 3.69
N GLN A 153 -5.56 -14.71 4.23
CA GLN A 153 -4.39 -15.58 4.35
C GLN A 153 -3.78 -15.91 2.99
N LYS A 154 -4.59 -16.00 1.93
CA LYS A 154 -4.14 -16.32 0.58
C LYS A 154 -3.58 -15.10 -0.17
N ILE A 155 -4.28 -13.97 -0.17
CA ILE A 155 -3.86 -12.75 -0.89
C ILE A 155 -2.69 -12.02 -0.20
N GLY A 156 -2.40 -12.35 1.06
CA GLY A 156 -1.43 -11.67 1.90
C GLY A 156 -1.96 -10.31 2.40
N ASP A 157 -1.69 -9.98 3.66
CA ASP A 157 -2.09 -8.74 4.34
C ASP A 157 -1.34 -7.49 3.84
N SER A 158 -1.13 -7.37 2.52
CA SER A 158 -0.42 -6.24 1.94
C SER A 158 -1.40 -5.17 1.44
N LEU A 159 -1.58 -4.06 2.17
CA LEU A 159 -2.43 -2.96 1.71
C LEU A 159 -1.73 -2.12 0.63
N ASP A 160 -2.48 -1.60 -0.34
CA ASP A 160 -1.93 -0.65 -1.32
C ASP A 160 -1.60 0.67 -0.59
N ILE A 161 -0.34 1.10 -0.72
CA ILE A 161 0.17 2.34 -0.13
C ILE A 161 -0.56 3.57 -0.67
N ARG A 162 -1.21 3.50 -1.83
CA ARG A 162 -1.98 4.60 -2.42
C ARG A 162 -3.34 4.83 -1.73
N GLU A 163 -3.82 3.86 -0.94
CA GLU A 163 -5.09 3.99 -0.23
C GLU A 163 -4.97 4.76 1.09
N ILE A 164 -3.74 5.01 1.58
CA ILE A 164 -3.53 5.83 2.77
C ILE A 164 -3.47 7.33 2.40
N ASN A 165 -3.96 8.17 3.32
CA ASN A 165 -3.89 9.62 3.19
C ASN A 165 -3.12 10.20 4.39
N PRO A 166 -1.77 10.13 4.39
CA PRO A 166 -0.95 10.62 5.50
C PRO A 166 -1.23 12.11 5.74
N THR A 167 -1.36 12.50 7.01
CA THR A 167 -1.40 13.93 7.35
C THR A 167 0.00 14.52 7.46
N LYS A 168 1.00 13.67 7.73
CA LYS A 168 2.41 14.02 7.90
C LYS A 168 3.33 12.81 7.73
N ILE A 169 4.58 13.11 7.37
CA ILE A 169 5.69 12.16 7.33
C ILE A 169 6.72 12.62 8.36
N ILE A 170 6.96 11.81 9.37
CA ILE A 170 7.98 12.02 10.40
C ILE A 170 9.19 11.16 10.01
N CYS A 171 10.37 11.75 9.99
CA CYS A 171 11.60 11.04 9.63
C CYS A 171 12.60 11.10 10.79
N VAL A 172 13.39 10.04 10.95
CA VAL A 172 14.42 9.93 11.99
C VAL A 172 15.80 10.04 11.35
N GLY A 173 16.57 11.05 11.75
CA GLY A 173 17.96 11.16 11.35
C GLY A 173 18.87 10.26 12.19
N LEU A 174 19.88 9.67 11.56
CA LEU A 174 20.95 8.89 12.20
C LEU A 174 20.43 7.80 13.16
N ASN A 175 19.79 6.76 12.61
CA ASN A 175 19.24 5.67 13.41
C ASN A 175 19.89 4.30 13.16
N TYR A 176 21.05 4.22 12.50
CA TYR A 176 21.79 2.96 12.33
C TYR A 176 23.17 3.06 12.97
N ILE A 177 23.52 2.07 13.79
CA ILE A 177 24.79 2.06 14.54
C ILE A 177 25.99 2.17 13.59
N ASP A 178 25.94 1.43 12.47
CA ASP A 178 27.05 1.41 11.52
C ASP A 178 27.11 2.69 10.66
N HIS A 179 25.99 3.38 10.47
CA HIS A 179 25.96 4.69 9.82
C HIS A 179 26.56 5.78 10.74
N ALA A 180 26.29 5.73 12.04
CA ALA A 180 26.95 6.61 13.01
C ALA A 180 28.48 6.41 13.03
N LYS A 181 28.95 5.15 12.92
CA LYS A 181 30.38 4.86 12.79
C LYS A 181 30.96 5.37 11.48
N GLU A 182 30.28 5.16 10.35
CA GLU A 182 30.71 5.64 9.02
C GLU A 182 30.94 7.16 9.03
N LEU A 183 30.05 7.91 9.68
CA LEU A 183 30.12 9.37 9.78
C LEU A 183 31.03 9.88 10.92
N ASN A 184 31.63 8.99 11.73
CA ASN A 184 32.34 9.32 12.98
C ASN A 184 31.51 10.22 13.91
N MET A 185 30.21 9.93 14.03
CA MET A 185 29.27 10.64 14.92
C MET A 185 29.05 9.87 16.21
N GLU A 186 28.78 10.58 17.30
CA GLU A 186 28.32 9.96 18.55
C GLU A 186 26.91 9.38 18.37
N ILE A 187 26.62 8.27 19.06
CA ILE A 187 25.29 7.67 19.10
C ILE A 187 24.36 8.66 19.80
N PRO A 188 23.24 9.10 19.17
CA PRO A 188 22.29 10.00 19.81
C PRO A 188 21.71 9.42 21.10
N GLU A 189 21.46 10.26 22.11
CA GLU A 189 20.76 9.86 23.33
C GLU A 189 19.24 9.69 23.13
N TYR A 190 18.69 10.34 22.10
CA TYR A 190 17.27 10.31 21.75
C TYR A 190 17.09 10.48 20.23
N PRO A 191 15.95 10.02 19.65
CA PRO A 191 15.69 10.16 18.22
C PRO A 191 15.68 11.64 17.76
N ILE A 192 16.40 11.93 16.67
CA ILE A 192 16.39 13.25 16.05
C ILE A 192 15.35 13.25 14.93
N ILE A 193 14.19 13.88 15.17
CA ILE A 193 13.08 13.87 14.21
C ILE A 193 12.99 15.15 13.38
N PHE A 194 12.51 15.02 12.15
CA PHE A 194 12.13 16.11 11.26
C PHE A 194 10.90 15.71 10.43
N LEU A 195 10.37 16.65 9.64
CA LEU A 195 9.19 16.44 8.81
C LEU A 195 9.51 16.60 7.32
N LYS A 196 8.89 15.74 6.51
CA LYS A 196 8.71 15.96 5.06
C LYS A 196 7.24 16.30 4.79
N PRO A 197 6.93 17.19 3.82
CA PRO A 197 5.57 17.44 3.39
C PRO A 197 5.04 16.26 2.58
N THR A 198 3.73 16.05 2.63
CA THR A 198 3.05 15.00 1.84
C THR A 198 3.09 15.27 0.34
N SER A 199 3.36 16.51 -0.10
CA SER A 199 3.58 16.84 -1.52
C SER A 199 4.85 16.21 -2.09
N ALA A 200 5.78 15.75 -1.24
CA ALA A 200 6.98 15.05 -1.70
C ALA A 200 6.72 13.60 -2.10
N ILE A 201 5.54 13.04 -1.77
CA ILE A 201 5.21 11.63 -2.00
C ILE A 201 5.13 11.33 -3.50
N ILE A 202 5.82 10.27 -3.90
CA ILE A 202 5.62 9.55 -5.17
C ILE A 202 5.62 8.05 -4.87
N TYR A 203 5.19 7.24 -5.82
CA TYR A 203 5.02 5.81 -5.63
C TYR A 203 6.00 5.00 -6.49
N ASN A 204 5.86 3.68 -6.45
CA ASN A 204 6.65 2.77 -7.27
C ASN A 204 6.55 3.11 -8.76
N GLU A 205 7.67 3.02 -9.46
CA GLU A 205 7.88 3.36 -10.88
C GLU A 205 7.75 4.86 -11.24
N ASP A 206 7.52 5.76 -10.27
CA ASP A 206 7.52 7.21 -10.52
C ASP A 206 8.94 7.80 -10.62
N TYR A 207 9.01 9.05 -11.08
CA TYR A 207 10.25 9.80 -11.25
C TYR A 207 10.61 10.64 -10.03
N ILE A 208 11.84 10.47 -9.53
CA ILE A 208 12.55 11.43 -8.69
C ILE A 208 13.11 12.54 -9.60
N ILE A 209 12.74 13.78 -9.30
CA ILE A 209 13.15 14.96 -10.08
C ILE A 209 14.25 15.70 -9.34
N LYS A 210 15.44 15.79 -9.94
CA LYS A 210 16.57 16.53 -9.39
C LYS A 210 16.35 18.04 -9.61
N PRO A 211 16.19 18.86 -8.55
CA PRO A 211 15.90 20.27 -8.69
C PRO A 211 17.15 21.03 -9.15
N LYS A 212 16.98 22.02 -10.05
CA LYS A 212 18.09 22.81 -10.64
C LYS A 212 19.00 23.49 -9.62
N ILE A 213 18.47 23.79 -8.43
CA ILE A 213 19.20 24.45 -7.35
C ILE A 213 20.16 23.51 -6.60
N SER A 214 19.94 22.19 -6.65
CA SER A 214 20.76 21.19 -5.96
C SER A 214 21.86 20.66 -6.89
N LYS A 215 23.07 20.54 -6.35
CA LYS A 215 24.20 19.91 -7.07
C LYS A 215 24.36 18.43 -6.75
N ARG A 216 23.79 17.96 -5.64
CA ARG A 216 23.92 16.58 -5.18
C ARG A 216 22.62 16.14 -4.52
N VAL A 217 21.97 15.16 -5.13
CA VAL A 217 20.77 14.51 -4.60
C VAL A 217 21.15 13.09 -4.23
N ASP A 218 20.92 12.69 -2.99
CA ASP A 218 21.26 11.37 -2.48
C ASP A 218 20.02 10.50 -2.24
N TYR A 219 20.17 9.17 -2.34
CA TYR A 219 19.20 8.17 -1.87
C TYR A 219 19.45 7.79 -0.41
N GLU A 220 18.39 7.40 0.29
CA GLU A 220 18.42 6.93 1.67
C GLU A 220 17.31 5.87 1.86
N VAL A 221 17.60 4.57 1.69
CA VAL A 221 16.57 3.52 1.91
C VAL A 221 16.23 3.41 3.39
N GLU A 222 14.94 3.37 3.72
CA GLU A 222 14.44 3.28 5.09
C GLU A 222 13.23 2.34 5.19
N LEU A 223 13.12 1.64 6.33
CA LEU A 223 11.86 1.05 6.74
C LEU A 223 10.93 2.18 7.21
N ALA A 224 9.66 2.13 6.82
CA ALA A 224 8.67 3.11 7.23
C ALA A 224 7.49 2.44 7.93
N ILE A 225 7.11 2.98 9.08
CA ILE A 225 5.94 2.57 9.86
C ILE A 225 4.73 3.34 9.34
N VAL A 226 3.62 2.65 9.07
CA VAL A 226 2.33 3.27 8.76
C VAL A 226 1.40 3.15 9.97
N ILE A 227 0.92 4.28 10.48
CA ILE A 227 0.01 4.31 11.63
C ILE A 227 -1.39 3.89 11.20
N GLY A 228 -2.01 2.95 11.92
CA GLY A 228 -3.37 2.46 11.65
C GLY A 228 -4.45 3.09 12.52
N LYS A 229 -4.09 3.61 13.70
CA LYS A 229 -5.05 4.15 14.67
C LYS A 229 -4.57 5.50 15.22
N LYS A 230 -5.50 6.41 15.46
CA LYS A 230 -5.20 7.68 16.10
C LYS A 230 -4.63 7.43 17.50
N CYS A 231 -3.46 8.00 17.81
CA CYS A 231 -2.78 7.73 19.07
C CYS A 231 -1.95 8.90 19.59
N ARG A 232 -1.68 8.88 20.91
CA ARG A 232 -0.86 9.85 21.64
C ARG A 232 -0.39 9.23 22.95
N ASN A 233 0.87 9.48 23.35
CA ASN A 233 1.50 8.91 24.54
C ASN A 233 1.43 7.38 24.60
N VAL A 234 1.64 6.71 23.47
CA VAL A 234 1.63 5.25 23.37
C VAL A 234 2.86 4.69 24.06
N LYS A 235 2.72 3.59 24.79
CA LYS A 235 3.85 2.86 25.38
C LYS A 235 4.48 1.91 24.37
N LYS A 236 5.79 1.67 24.48
CA LYS A 236 6.54 0.79 23.57
C LYS A 236 5.88 -0.59 23.40
N ASP A 237 5.42 -1.18 24.50
CA ASP A 237 4.76 -2.50 24.53
C ASP A 237 3.35 -2.52 23.94
N GLU A 238 2.73 -1.35 23.74
CA GLU A 238 1.43 -1.18 23.10
C GLU A 238 1.56 -0.74 21.63
N ALA A 239 2.77 -0.38 21.18
CA ALA A 239 2.97 0.29 19.90
C ALA A 239 2.44 -0.50 18.70
N ASP A 240 2.60 -1.83 18.69
CA ASP A 240 2.17 -2.67 17.57
C ASP A 240 0.66 -2.57 17.29
N ASP A 241 -0.17 -2.39 18.32
CA ASP A 241 -1.64 -2.26 18.19
C ASP A 241 -2.06 -1.03 17.37
N TYR A 242 -1.17 -0.04 17.25
CA TYR A 242 -1.39 1.21 16.53
C TYR A 242 -0.77 1.22 15.14
N ILE A 243 0.02 0.21 14.78
CA ILE A 243 0.72 0.11 13.49
C ILE A 243 -0.18 -0.65 12.51
N MET A 244 -0.50 -0.01 11.37
CA MET A 244 -1.18 -0.64 10.23
C MET A 244 -0.27 -1.66 9.55
N GLY A 245 1.01 -1.34 9.46
CA GLY A 245 2.06 -2.20 8.91
C GLY A 245 3.30 -1.38 8.56
N TYR A 246 4.16 -1.98 7.76
CA TYR A 246 5.45 -1.43 7.36
C TYR A 246 5.56 -1.37 5.83
N THR A 247 6.25 -0.35 5.33
CA THR A 247 6.52 -0.16 3.91
C THR A 247 7.97 0.33 3.72
N ILE A 248 8.39 0.54 2.47
CA ILE A 248 9.71 1.07 2.14
C ILE A 248 9.57 2.57 1.86
N LEU A 249 10.52 3.36 2.32
CA LEU A 249 10.64 4.77 1.99
C LEU A 249 12.06 5.06 1.49
N ASN A 250 12.19 5.94 0.50
CA ASN A 250 13.48 6.50 0.10
C ASN A 250 13.54 7.98 0.54
N ASP A 251 14.37 8.33 1.52
CA ASP A 251 14.48 9.70 2.03
C ASP A 251 15.43 10.55 1.18
N VAL A 252 14.99 10.84 -0.04
CA VAL A 252 15.77 11.57 -1.03
C VAL A 252 16.16 12.95 -0.49
N THR A 253 17.44 13.28 -0.62
CA THR A 253 18.05 14.43 0.06
C THR A 253 18.95 15.25 -0.85
N ALA A 254 18.67 16.55 -1.00
CA ALA A 254 19.61 17.51 -1.60
C ALA A 254 20.74 17.84 -0.60
N ARG A 255 21.84 17.08 -0.65
CA ARG A 255 22.88 17.07 0.38
C ARG A 255 23.59 18.41 0.56
N ASP A 256 23.85 19.10 -0.55
CA ASP A 256 24.48 20.42 -0.55
C ASP A 256 23.60 21.48 0.13
N LEU A 257 22.27 21.38 -0.01
CA LEU A 257 21.33 22.26 0.69
C LEU A 257 21.21 21.91 2.16
N GLN A 258 21.25 20.61 2.51
CA GLN A 258 21.20 20.16 3.91
C GLN A 258 22.36 20.74 4.73
N GLN A 259 23.59 20.68 4.19
CA GLN A 259 24.78 21.23 4.82
C GLN A 259 24.71 22.76 4.99
N LYS A 260 24.06 23.45 4.05
CA LYS A 260 23.96 24.91 4.04
C LYS A 260 22.95 25.46 5.05
N ASP A 261 21.83 24.77 5.24
CA ASP A 261 20.69 25.32 5.99
C ASP A 261 20.72 24.99 7.48
N GLY A 262 21.42 23.92 7.88
CA GLY A 262 21.40 23.38 9.23
C GLY A 262 20.09 22.64 9.55
N GLN A 263 18.93 23.23 9.24
CA GLN A 263 17.63 22.56 9.23
C GLN A 263 17.45 21.75 7.95
N TRP A 264 16.85 20.56 8.04
CA TRP A 264 16.80 19.62 6.91
C TRP A 264 15.55 19.74 6.03
N THR A 265 14.54 20.51 6.45
CA THR A 265 13.26 20.61 5.75
C THR A 265 13.45 20.90 4.26
N ARG A 266 14.08 22.02 3.88
CA ARG A 266 14.24 22.36 2.45
C ARG A 266 14.96 21.26 1.66
N ALA A 267 16.02 20.68 2.21
CA ALA A 267 16.81 19.67 1.53
C ALA A 267 16.07 18.36 1.27
N LYS A 268 15.07 18.04 2.11
CA LYS A 268 14.31 16.79 2.07
C LYS A 268 12.85 16.98 1.61
N SER A 269 12.44 18.18 1.19
CA SER A 269 11.02 18.50 0.96
C SER A 269 10.67 18.93 -0.46
N PHE A 270 11.56 18.75 -1.44
CA PHE A 270 11.17 18.95 -2.83
C PHE A 270 10.07 17.95 -3.20
N ASP A 271 9.19 18.34 -4.13
CA ASP A 271 8.28 17.39 -4.74
C ASP A 271 9.09 16.18 -5.26
N THR A 272 8.52 14.98 -5.18
CA THR A 272 9.19 13.71 -5.54
C THR A 272 10.29 13.20 -4.60
N PHE A 273 10.63 13.91 -3.52
CA PHE A 273 11.68 13.48 -2.60
C PHE A 273 11.25 12.46 -1.53
N CYS A 274 10.02 11.95 -1.60
CA CYS A 274 9.53 10.92 -0.68
C CYS A 274 8.91 9.72 -1.43
N PRO A 275 9.68 8.98 -2.25
CA PRO A 275 9.20 7.71 -2.75
C PRO A 275 8.81 6.75 -1.62
N ILE A 276 7.65 6.11 -1.74
CA ILE A 276 7.11 5.19 -0.74
C ILE A 276 6.36 4.03 -1.40
N GLY A 277 6.47 2.81 -0.85
CA GLY A 277 5.77 1.62 -1.33
C GLY A 277 6.64 0.36 -1.27
N PRO A 278 6.39 -0.65 -2.12
CA PRO A 278 5.26 -0.75 -3.06
C PRO A 278 3.94 -1.09 -2.35
N ARG A 279 3.99 -1.61 -1.12
CA ARG A 279 2.83 -2.07 -0.35
C ARG A 279 3.10 -1.93 1.15
N ILE A 280 2.06 -2.03 1.97
CA ILE A 280 2.14 -2.01 3.44
C ILE A 280 1.96 -3.44 3.96
N VAL A 281 2.91 -4.00 4.72
CA VAL A 281 2.84 -5.38 5.25
C VAL A 281 2.81 -5.34 6.78
N LYS A 282 1.85 -6.05 7.40
CA LYS A 282 1.70 -6.09 8.87
C LYS A 282 2.47 -7.23 9.54
N ASP A 283 2.31 -8.46 9.04
CA ASP A 283 2.76 -9.68 9.71
C ASP A 283 4.23 -10.03 9.43
N ILE A 284 5.14 -9.11 9.75
CA ILE A 284 6.59 -9.28 9.64
C ILE A 284 7.28 -8.84 10.93
N ASP A 285 8.46 -9.40 11.23
CA ASP A 285 9.30 -8.92 12.35
C ASP A 285 10.12 -7.70 11.89
N PRO A 286 9.71 -6.46 12.26
CA PRO A 286 10.36 -5.25 11.76
C PRO A 286 11.79 -5.07 12.30
N MET A 287 12.19 -5.82 13.33
CA MET A 287 13.49 -5.70 13.99
C MET A 287 14.55 -6.63 13.40
N ASN A 288 14.23 -7.44 12.40
CA ASN A 288 15.20 -8.35 11.76
C ASN A 288 14.88 -8.59 10.28
N LEU A 289 14.90 -7.52 9.48
CA LEU A 289 14.70 -7.56 8.03
C LEU A 289 15.98 -7.14 7.32
N ASP A 290 16.39 -7.88 6.29
CA ASP A 290 17.43 -7.40 5.39
C ASP A 290 16.93 -6.17 4.61
N ILE A 291 17.79 -5.15 4.50
CA ILE A 291 17.52 -3.87 3.85
C ILE A 291 18.65 -3.53 2.88
N GLU A 292 18.28 -3.22 1.64
CA GLU A 292 19.23 -2.98 0.55
C GLU A 292 18.78 -1.80 -0.34
N CYS A 293 19.75 -1.07 -0.87
CA CYS A 293 19.52 -0.09 -1.94
C CYS A 293 20.47 -0.39 -3.11
N ARG A 294 19.92 -0.49 -4.32
CA ARG A 294 20.67 -0.64 -5.57
C ARG A 294 20.48 0.57 -6.45
N VAL A 295 21.54 0.97 -7.15
CA VAL A 295 21.48 1.97 -8.21
C VAL A 295 22.02 1.35 -9.48
N ASN A 296 21.19 1.26 -10.53
CA ASN A 296 21.50 0.58 -11.79
C ASN A 296 21.96 -0.88 -11.57
N GLY A 297 21.34 -1.58 -10.61
CA GLY A 297 21.66 -2.96 -10.23
C GLY A 297 22.89 -3.13 -9.34
N GLU A 298 23.65 -2.07 -9.04
CA GLU A 298 24.80 -2.14 -8.14
C GLU A 298 24.36 -1.86 -6.70
N ILE A 299 24.67 -2.77 -5.78
CA ILE A 299 24.39 -2.62 -4.34
C ILE A 299 25.18 -1.45 -3.77
N LYS A 300 24.47 -0.49 -3.16
CA LYS A 300 25.03 0.70 -2.53
C LYS A 300 24.86 0.72 -1.02
N GLN A 301 23.68 0.35 -0.54
CA GLN A 301 23.40 0.17 0.88
C GLN A 301 23.04 -1.29 1.12
N LYS A 302 23.53 -1.89 2.20
CA LYS A 302 23.19 -3.24 2.63
C LYS A 302 23.35 -3.36 4.14
N SER A 303 22.27 -3.68 4.84
CA SER A 303 22.24 -3.81 6.30
C SER A 303 21.08 -4.72 6.72
N ASN A 304 20.75 -4.69 8.00
CA ASN A 304 19.58 -5.33 8.57
C ASN A 304 18.96 -4.40 9.63
N THR A 305 17.64 -4.41 9.77
CA THR A 305 16.91 -3.50 10.69
C THR A 305 17.26 -3.73 12.16
N LYS A 306 17.84 -4.87 12.54
CA LYS A 306 18.39 -5.10 13.90
C LYS A 306 19.53 -4.16 14.29
N ASN A 307 20.12 -3.48 13.30
CA ASN A 307 21.20 -2.51 13.50
C ASN A 307 20.68 -1.10 13.83
N MET A 308 19.35 -0.93 13.97
CA MET A 308 18.76 0.33 14.41
C MET A 308 19.23 0.70 15.83
N ILE A 309 19.42 2.00 16.08
CA ILE A 309 19.75 2.53 17.41
C ILE A 309 18.49 2.57 18.28
N PHE A 310 17.39 3.05 17.70
CA PHE A 310 16.04 3.07 18.28
C PHE A 310 15.13 2.21 17.41
N ASP A 311 14.50 1.19 18.00
CA ASP A 311 13.62 0.28 17.26
C ASP A 311 12.28 0.92 16.90
N VAL A 312 11.50 0.25 16.04
CA VAL A 312 10.23 0.79 15.52
C VAL A 312 9.23 1.14 16.62
N TYR A 313 9.22 0.39 17.73
CA TYR A 313 8.28 0.58 18.82
C TYR A 313 8.70 1.77 19.71
N GLU A 314 9.99 1.96 19.92
CA GLU A 314 10.57 3.14 20.57
C GLU A 314 10.27 4.42 19.79
N LEU A 315 10.35 4.36 18.46
CA LEU A 315 10.02 5.49 17.61
C LEU A 315 8.54 5.89 17.73
N VAL A 316 7.62 4.92 17.78
CA VAL A 316 6.19 5.20 18.01
C VAL A 316 5.96 5.80 19.40
N GLU A 317 6.55 5.25 20.46
CA GLU A 317 6.45 5.83 21.81
C GLU A 317 6.97 7.28 21.82
N PHE A 318 8.18 7.49 21.28
CA PHE A 318 8.82 8.79 21.27
C PHE A 318 8.00 9.83 20.51
N VAL A 319 7.63 9.55 19.25
CA VAL A 319 6.89 10.49 18.41
C VAL A 319 5.50 10.77 18.99
N SER A 320 4.79 9.72 19.46
CA SER A 320 3.44 9.89 20.00
C SER A 320 3.42 10.64 21.35
N SER A 321 4.54 10.68 22.09
CA SER A 321 4.69 11.51 23.29
C SER A 321 4.73 13.02 22.98
N ILE A 322 5.18 13.37 21.78
CA ILE A 322 5.36 14.75 21.31
C ILE A 322 4.09 15.24 20.60
N MET A 323 3.53 14.43 19.70
CA MET A 323 2.42 14.80 18.83
C MET A 323 1.42 13.67 18.63
N THR A 324 0.16 14.02 18.35
CA THR A 324 -0.87 13.04 17.98
C THR A 324 -0.56 12.47 16.59
N LEU A 325 -0.60 11.14 16.47
CA LEU A 325 -0.54 10.43 15.20
C LEU A 325 -1.95 10.07 14.73
N TYR A 326 -2.19 10.10 13.44
CA TYR A 326 -3.45 9.77 12.78
C TYR A 326 -3.27 8.54 11.87
N PRO A 327 -4.34 7.77 11.59
CA PRO A 327 -4.30 6.72 10.59
C PRO A 327 -3.75 7.24 9.26
N GLY A 328 -2.81 6.50 8.67
CA GLY A 328 -2.08 6.86 7.46
C GLY A 328 -0.79 7.64 7.70
N ASP A 329 -0.55 8.24 8.88
CA ASP A 329 0.71 8.93 9.14
C ASP A 329 1.92 7.97 9.05
N ILE A 330 3.05 8.50 8.59
CA ILE A 330 4.25 7.72 8.32
C ILE A 330 5.37 8.11 9.29
N ILE A 331 6.07 7.12 9.83
CA ILE A 331 7.34 7.29 10.55
C ILE A 331 8.44 6.56 9.79
N SER A 332 9.33 7.31 9.14
CA SER A 332 10.54 6.81 8.49
C SER A 332 11.65 6.61 9.52
N THR A 333 12.24 5.42 9.54
CA THR A 333 13.04 4.92 10.67
C THR A 333 14.54 5.18 10.57
N GLY A 334 15.01 5.93 9.57
CA GLY A 334 16.42 6.18 9.32
C GLY A 334 17.03 5.20 8.33
N THR A 335 18.19 5.56 7.79
CA THR A 335 18.88 4.84 6.72
C THR A 335 20.19 4.18 7.17
N PRO A 336 20.55 2.99 6.63
CA PRO A 336 21.84 2.34 6.86
C PRO A 336 23.00 3.06 6.16
N PRO A 337 24.28 2.69 6.43
CA PRO A 337 25.43 3.27 5.74
C PRO A 337 25.42 3.02 4.23
N GLY A 338 26.21 3.80 3.49
CA GLY A 338 26.32 3.70 2.02
C GLY A 338 25.44 4.67 1.24
N VAL A 339 24.97 5.74 1.88
CA VAL A 339 24.27 6.87 1.24
C VAL A 339 25.12 7.46 0.12
N GLY A 340 24.53 7.69 -1.05
CA GLY A 340 25.26 8.17 -2.21
C GLY A 340 24.41 8.94 -3.21
N GLU A 341 25.08 9.51 -4.21
CA GLU A 341 24.48 10.42 -5.20
C GLU A 341 23.66 9.67 -6.26
N LEU A 342 22.53 10.27 -6.63
CA LEU A 342 21.68 9.95 -7.78
C LEU A 342 21.97 10.90 -8.95
N LYS A 343 22.02 10.35 -10.15
CA LYS A 343 22.21 11.07 -11.42
C LYS A 343 20.98 10.89 -12.31
N ALA A 344 20.75 11.86 -13.19
CA ALA A 344 19.70 11.72 -14.20
C ALA A 344 19.99 10.50 -15.09
N GLY A 345 18.96 9.69 -15.32
CA GLY A 345 19.05 8.40 -16.00
C GLY A 345 19.24 7.20 -15.07
N ASP A 346 19.49 7.41 -13.77
CA ASP A 346 19.60 6.30 -12.82
C ASP A 346 18.24 5.64 -12.54
N VAL A 347 18.29 4.33 -12.27
CA VAL A 347 17.22 3.57 -11.64
C VAL A 347 17.66 3.24 -10.22
N VAL A 348 16.88 3.65 -9.23
CA VAL A 348 17.10 3.33 -7.82
C VAL A 348 16.08 2.29 -7.37
N GLU A 349 16.54 1.25 -6.70
CA GLU A 349 15.73 0.16 -6.17
C GLU A 349 16.03 -0.01 -4.68
N CYS A 350 15.03 0.26 -3.85
CA CYS A 350 15.05 0.05 -2.41
C CYS A 350 14.32 -1.25 -2.10
N GLU A 351 14.98 -2.20 -1.43
CA GLU A 351 14.42 -3.52 -1.12
C GLU A 351 14.47 -3.78 0.38
N ILE A 352 13.36 -4.30 0.92
CA ILE A 352 13.27 -4.77 2.30
C ILE A 352 12.62 -6.15 2.28
N GLU A 353 13.26 -7.11 2.94
CA GLU A 353 12.80 -8.49 3.11
C GLU A 353 11.34 -8.53 3.60
N GLY A 354 10.52 -9.38 2.99
CA GLY A 354 9.08 -9.50 3.30
C GLY A 354 8.19 -8.38 2.75
N ILE A 355 8.74 -7.20 2.42
CA ILE A 355 7.97 -6.08 1.87
C ILE A 355 8.00 -6.04 0.35
N GLY A 356 9.18 -6.14 -0.27
CA GLY A 356 9.34 -6.12 -1.72
C GLY A 356 10.35 -5.07 -2.19
N VAL A 357 10.17 -4.56 -3.42
CA VAL A 357 11.08 -3.59 -4.06
C VAL A 357 10.31 -2.31 -4.41
N LEU A 358 10.81 -1.18 -3.94
CA LEU A 358 10.42 0.17 -4.35
C LEU A 358 11.44 0.68 -5.38
N ARG A 359 11.03 0.75 -6.65
CA ARG A 359 11.82 1.23 -7.77
C ARG A 359 11.38 2.62 -8.19
N ASN A 360 12.33 3.51 -8.45
CA ASN A 360 12.07 4.82 -9.03
C ASN A 360 13.12 5.21 -10.07
N TYR A 361 12.72 6.06 -11.01
CA TYR A 361 13.59 6.59 -12.06
C TYR A 361 14.06 7.99 -11.71
N VAL A 362 15.25 8.39 -12.15
CA VAL A 362 15.80 9.71 -11.85
C VAL A 362 15.91 10.54 -13.12
N ARG A 363 15.46 11.80 -13.06
CA ARG A 363 15.68 12.79 -14.14
C ARG A 363 15.98 14.17 -13.60
N ASP A 364 16.55 15.02 -14.45
CA ASP A 364 16.69 16.44 -14.15
C ASP A 364 15.35 17.17 -14.32
N GLU A 365 15.13 18.21 -13.54
CA GLU A 365 14.04 19.17 -13.72
C GLU A 365 14.16 19.87 -15.09
N GLU A 366 13.05 19.91 -15.85
CA GLU A 366 12.97 20.51 -17.19
C GLU A 366 13.13 22.03 -17.18
#